data_AF-A0A563D1F3-F1
#
_entry.id   AF-A0A563D1F3-F1
#
_cell.length_a   1.000
_cell.length_b   1.000
_cell.length_c   1.000
_cell.angle_alpha   90.00
_cell.angle_beta   90.00
_cell.angle_gamma   90.00
#
_symmetry.space_group_name_H-M   'P 1'
#
loop_
_entity.id
_entity.type
_entity.pdbx_description
1 polymer ?
#
loop_
_entity_poly.entity_id
_entity_poly.type
_entity_poly.pdbx_seq_one_letter_code
_entity_poly.pdbx_strand_id
1 'polypeptide(L)'
;MTILGEELATLLAKGHSVHLGELGYFHVTLKSKGVLEEKDVNPNLIEEAKVRFVAGSVLEKEIKNAKFEKAAEPKKEAPKPKPGA
;
A
#
# COMPACT_ATOMS: atom_id res chain seq x y z
N MET A 1 -15.40 -17.92 5.85
CA MET A 1 -15.16 -16.59 6.43
C MET A 1 -14.43 -15.71 5.40
N THR A 2 -15.12 -15.22 4.38
CA THR A 2 -14.56 -14.30 3.35
C THR A 2 -15.31 -12.96 3.25
N ILE A 3 -16.44 -12.83 3.95
CA ILE A 3 -17.42 -11.74 3.81
C ILE A 3 -16.81 -10.35 4.04
N LEU A 4 -15.91 -10.20 5.02
CA LEU A 4 -15.29 -8.91 5.32
C LEU A 4 -14.43 -8.41 4.15
N GLY A 5 -13.64 -9.29 3.53
CA GLY A 5 -12.77 -8.91 2.42
C GLY A 5 -13.56 -8.53 1.17
N GLU A 6 -14.64 -9.27 0.89
CA GLU A 6 -15.54 -9.02 -0.24
C GLU A 6 -16.30 -7.70 -0.08
N GLU A 7 -16.85 -7.43 1.11
CA GLU A 7 -17.57 -6.19 1.38
C GLU A 7 -16.63 -4.97 1.35
N LEU A 8 -15.44 -5.10 1.94
CA LEU A 8 -14.41 -4.06 1.91
C LEU A 8 -14.00 -3.74 0.47
N ALA A 9 -13.74 -4.76 -0.37
CA ALA A 9 -13.41 -4.56 -1.77
C ALA A 9 -14.55 -3.87 -2.54
N THR A 10 -15.80 -4.27 -2.28
CA THR A 10 -16.98 -3.69 -2.92
C THR A 10 -17.16 -2.21 -2.56
N LEU A 11 -16.96 -1.85 -1.29
CA LEU A 11 -17.04 -0.46 -0.83
C LEU A 11 -15.91 0.40 -1.41
N LEU A 12 -14.68 -0.11 -1.43
CA LEU A 12 -13.53 0.59 -2.00
C LEU A 12 -13.69 0.81 -3.52
N ALA A 13 -14.21 -0.17 -4.25
CA ALA A 13 -14.46 -0.05 -5.69
C ALA A 13 -15.47 1.06 -6.02
N LYS A 14 -16.38 1.38 -5.08
CA LYS A 14 -17.32 2.50 -5.18
C LYS A 14 -16.73 3.85 -4.71
N GLY A 15 -15.47 3.88 -4.30
CA GLY A 15 -14.78 5.06 -3.79
C GLY A 15 -15.09 5.39 -2.33
N HIS A 16 -15.76 4.50 -1.59
CA HIS A 16 -15.97 4.70 -0.16
C HIS A 16 -14.67 4.48 0.63
N SER A 17 -14.52 5.21 1.74
CA SER A 17 -13.51 4.90 2.75
C SER A 17 -14.10 3.96 3.78
N VAL A 18 -13.36 2.91 4.15
CA VAL A 18 -13.80 1.89 5.11
C VAL A 18 -13.02 2.06 6.40
N HIS A 19 -13.70 2.52 7.45
CA HIS A 19 -13.12 2.70 8.79
C HIS A 19 -13.21 1.41 9.61
N LEU A 20 -12.10 1.03 10.25
CA LEU A 20 -12.00 -0.11 11.17
C LEU A 20 -11.81 0.37 12.61
N GLY A 21 -12.59 1.39 12.99
CA GLY A 21 -12.47 2.06 14.29
C GLY A 21 -11.08 2.67 14.50
N GLU A 22 -10.51 2.48 15.69
CA GLU A 22 -9.19 3.03 16.04
C GLU A 22 -8.01 2.30 15.38
N LEU A 23 -8.28 1.19 14.68
CA LEU A 23 -7.25 0.46 13.92
C LEU A 23 -6.75 1.28 12.73
N GLY A 24 -7.64 2.04 12.09
CA GLY A 24 -7.33 2.81 10.88
C GLY A 24 -8.44 2.71 9.83
N TYR A 25 -8.09 3.06 8.59
CA TYR A 25 -9.04 3.02 7.48
C TYR A 25 -8.39 2.73 6.14
N PHE A 26 -9.17 2.11 5.25
CA PHE A 26 -8.82 1.93 3.85
C PHE A 26 -9.51 2.98 2.99
N HIS A 27 -8.80 3.50 1.99
CA HIS A 27 -9.37 4.40 0.99
C HIS A 27 -8.67 4.23 -0.36
N VAL A 28 -9.32 4.69 -1.43
CA VAL A 28 -8.72 4.70 -2.77
C VAL A 28 -8.04 6.04 -3.03
N THR A 29 -6.87 5.99 -3.64
CA THR A 29 -6.17 7.17 -4.19
C THR A 29 -5.99 6.99 -5.68
N LEU A 30 -6.14 8.07 -6.44
CA LEU A 30 -5.97 8.07 -7.89
C LEU A 30 -4.63 8.71 -8.23
N LYS A 31 -3.87 8.04 -9.09
CA LYS A 31 -2.68 8.59 -9.72
C LYS A 31 -3.10 9.12 -11.08
N SER A 32 -2.83 10.40 -11.33
CA SER A 32 -3.11 11.03 -12.61
C SER A 32 -1.84 11.71 -13.16
N LYS A 33 -1.73 11.76 -14.49
CA LYS A 33 -0.71 12.56 -15.16
C LYS A 33 -1.02 14.04 -14.95
N GLY A 34 -0.06 14.77 -14.38
CA GLY A 34 -0.17 16.22 -14.22
C GLY A 34 -0.18 16.95 -15.56
N VAL A 35 -0.98 18.01 -15.65
CA VAL A 35 -1.05 18.93 -16.78
C VAL A 35 -0.80 20.38 -16.31
N LEU A 36 -0.38 21.25 -17.22
CA LEU A 36 0.02 22.62 -16.89
C LEU A 36 -1.19 23.54 -16.67
N GLU A 37 -2.25 23.36 -17.44
CA GLU A 37 -3.44 24.22 -17.37
C GLU A 37 -4.65 23.42 -16.88
N GLU A 38 -5.50 24.08 -16.09
CA GLU A 38 -6.72 23.47 -15.53
C GLU A 38 -7.67 22.97 -16.63
N LYS A 39 -7.77 23.70 -17.74
CA LYS A 39 -8.63 23.33 -18.88
C LYS A 39 -8.27 22.00 -19.54
N ASP A 40 -7.03 21.53 -19.37
CA ASP A 40 -6.55 20.31 -19.98
C ASP A 40 -6.77 19.08 -19.05
N VAL A 41 -7.22 19.31 -17.80
CA VAL A 41 -7.54 18.25 -16.85
C VAL A 41 -8.77 17.51 -17.34
N ASN A 42 -8.64 16.19 -17.49
CA ASN A 42 -9.74 15.31 -17.88
C ASN A 42 -9.57 13.90 -17.31
N PRO A 43 -10.66 13.09 -17.20
CA PRO A 43 -10.60 11.77 -16.57
C PRO A 43 -9.65 10.78 -17.24
N ASN A 44 -9.34 10.93 -18.54
CA ASN A 44 -8.41 10.03 -19.24
C ASN A 44 -6.96 10.20 -18.77
N LEU A 45 -6.67 11.26 -17.99
CA LEU A 45 -5.36 11.45 -17.36
C LEU A 45 -5.18 10.57 -16.12
N ILE A 46 -6.23 9.92 -15.61
CA ILE A 46 -6.12 9.01 -14.46
C ILE A 46 -5.48 7.71 -14.96
N GLU A 47 -4.28 7.40 -14.45
CA GLU A 47 -3.48 6.25 -14.87
C GLU A 47 -3.77 5.01 -14.03
N GLU A 48 -4.03 5.20 -12.73
CA GLU A 48 -4.08 4.09 -11.78
C GLU A 48 -4.91 4.44 -10.53
N ALA A 49 -5.65 3.47 -10.00
CA ALA A 49 -6.28 3.54 -8.69
C ALA A 49 -5.55 2.62 -7.70
N LYS A 50 -5.22 3.14 -6.52
CA LYS A 50 -4.51 2.42 -5.46
C LYS A 50 -5.31 2.41 -4.18
N VAL A 51 -5.44 1.23 -3.57
CA VAL A 51 -5.90 1.12 -2.19
C VAL A 51 -4.77 1.53 -1.25
N ARG A 52 -5.06 2.40 -0.30
CA ARG A 52 -4.17 2.79 0.79
C ARG A 52 -4.82 2.48 2.11
N PHE A 53 -3.98 2.09 3.07
CA PHE A 53 -4.35 1.97 4.47
C PHE A 53 -3.63 3.06 5.26
N VAL A 54 -4.40 3.77 6.09
CA VAL A 54 -3.86 4.73 7.05
C VAL A 54 -4.03 4.13 8.43
N ALA A 55 -2.91 3.93 9.13
CA ALA A 55 -2.89 3.39 10.47
C ALA A 55 -3.59 4.36 11.44
N GLY A 56 -4.46 3.82 12.28
CA GLY A 56 -5.10 4.55 13.37
C GLY A 56 -4.25 4.54 14.63
N SER A 57 -4.73 5.25 15.64
CA SER A 57 -3.96 5.53 16.86
C SER A 57 -3.50 4.28 17.61
N VAL A 58 -4.25 3.16 17.55
CA VAL A 58 -3.86 1.90 18.19
C VAL A 58 -2.59 1.34 17.55
N LEU A 59 -2.57 1.24 16.21
CA LEU A 59 -1.38 0.73 15.50
C LEU A 59 -0.19 1.67 15.63
N GLU A 60 -0.41 2.98 15.56
CA GLU A 60 0.66 3.96 15.72
C GLU A 60 1.32 3.88 17.11
N LYS A 61 0.54 3.64 18.18
CA LYS A 61 1.08 3.48 19.53
C LYS A 61 1.90 2.19 19.67
N GLU A 62 1.40 1.07 19.16
CA GLU A 62 2.09 -0.21 19.25
C GLU A 62 3.40 -0.20 18.45
N ILE A 63 3.39 0.34 17.22
CA ILE A 63 4.57 0.39 16.36
C ILE A 63 5.67 1.30 16.95
N LYS A 64 5.30 2.38 17.65
CA LYS A 64 6.29 3.25 18.34
C LYS A 64 7.11 2.50 19.38
N ASN A 65 6.56 1.42 19.96
CA ASN A 65 7.24 0.60 20.96
C ASN A 65 7.90 -0.65 20.36
N ALA A 66 7.93 -0.78 19.03
CA ALA A 66 8.53 -1.93 18.36
C ALA A 66 10.03 -2.00 18.66
N LYS A 67 10.50 -3.21 19.01
CA LYS A 67 11.93 -3.49 19.17
C LYS A 67 12.52 -3.84 17.80
N PHE A 68 13.65 -3.22 17.49
CA PHE A 68 14.38 -3.49 16.25
C PHE A 68 15.59 -4.38 16.55
N GLU A 69 15.74 -5.44 15.77
CA GLU A 69 16.92 -6.30 15.81
C GLU A 69 17.67 -6.20 14.47
N LYS A 70 19.01 -6.28 14.52
CA LYS A 70 19.82 -6.29 13.29
C LYS A 70 19.52 -7.59 12.54
N ALA A 71 19.02 -7.49 11.32
CA ALA A 71 18.89 -8.64 10.44
C ALA A 71 20.25 -9.34 10.32
N ALA A 72 20.27 -10.68 10.39
CA ALA A 72 21.46 -11.45 10.11
C ALA A 72 21.96 -11.06 8.72
N GLU A 73 23.26 -10.75 8.61
CA GLU A 73 23.85 -10.39 7.32
C GLU A 73 23.59 -11.55 6.35
N PRO A 74 23.08 -11.28 5.13
CA PRO A 74 22.92 -12.33 4.14
C PRO A 74 24.29 -12.97 3.95
N LYS A 75 24.40 -14.25 4.31
CA LYS A 75 25.60 -15.04 4.05
C LYS A 75 25.89 -14.87 2.56
N LYS A 76 26.99 -14.19 2.23
CA LYS A 76 27.51 -14.15 0.87
C LYS A 76 27.75 -15.61 0.47
N GLU A 77 26.84 -16.19 -0.30
CA GLU A 77 27.15 -17.39 -1.05
C GLU A 77 28.31 -17.01 -1.96
N ALA A 78 29.48 -17.60 -1.70
CA ALA A 78 30.63 -17.47 -2.57
C ALA A 78 30.19 -17.87 -3.99
N PRO A 79 30.56 -17.12 -5.04
CA PRO A 79 30.18 -17.45 -6.40
C PRO A 79 30.65 -18.88 -6.72
N LYS A 80 29.70 -19.78 -7.02
CA LYS A 80 30.01 -21.11 -7.55
C LYS A 80 30.88 -20.93 -8.80
N PRO A 81 32.06 -21.57 -8.89
CA PRO A 81 32.88 -21.51 -10.10
C PRO A 81 32.06 -22.04 -11.28
N LYS A 82 32.02 -21.27 -12.38
CA LYS A 82 31.42 -21.70 -13.65
C LYS A 82 32.22 -22.90 -14.20
N PRO A 83 31.57 -23.98 -14.67
CA PRO A 83 32.25 -25.00 -15.46
C PRO A 83 32.87 -24.36 -16.70
N GLY A 84 34.14 -24.69 -16.95
CA GLY A 84 34.94 -24.14 -18.05
C GLY A 84 34.36 -24.45 -19.42
N ALA A 85 34.66 -23.56 -20.37
CA ALA A 85 34.44 -23.71 -21.80
C ALA A 85 35.49 -24.63 -22.44
#